data_AF-A0A520IBU1-F1
#
_entry.id   AF-A0A520IBU1-F1
#
_cell.length_a   1.000
_cell.length_b   1.000
_cell.length_c   1.000
_cell.angle_alpha   90.00
_cell.angle_beta   90.00
_cell.angle_gamma   90.00
#
_symmetry.space_group_name_H-M   'P 1'
#
loop_
_entity.id
_entity.type
_entity.pdbx_description
1 polymer ?
#
loop_
_entity_poly.entity_id
_entity_poly.type
_entity_poly.pdbx_seq_one_letter_code
_entity_poly.pdbx_strand_id
1 'polypeptide(L)'
;MIHALVAEPPSVETRLARAERTAHRERTARLEAERIAEHGLRTLYDSKQRLQLLQHITGVANRARTIPEALAAALEAICERMNWTIGNVLMVSEDRSYVEGCDIWRATDASGVMAFIEA
;
A
#
# COMPACT_ATOMS: atom_id res chain seq x y z
N MET A 1 33.92 58.86 22.41
CA MET A 1 34.33 58.22 21.14
C MET A 1 34.28 56.71 21.39
N ILE A 2 33.21 56.04 20.96
CA ILE A 2 32.99 54.61 21.24
C ILE A 2 33.82 53.84 20.22
N HIS A 3 34.98 53.32 20.64
CA HIS A 3 35.69 52.30 19.88
C HIS A 3 34.82 51.03 19.88
N ALA A 4 34.09 50.82 18.79
CA ALA A 4 33.46 49.54 18.53
C ALA A 4 34.58 48.50 18.42
N LEU A 5 34.70 47.64 19.43
CA LEU A 5 35.48 46.41 19.39
C LEU A 5 34.95 45.55 18.23
N VAL A 6 35.61 45.61 17.09
CA VAL A 6 35.40 44.66 16.01
C VAL A 6 35.97 43.33 16.53
N ALA A 7 35.09 42.42 16.93
CA ALA A 7 35.47 41.10 17.37
C ALA A 7 36.32 40.41 16.29
N GLU A 8 37.44 39.82 16.70
CA GLU A 8 38.32 39.07 15.82
C GLU A 8 37.51 37.96 15.10
N PRO A 9 37.68 37.78 13.78
CA PRO A 9 36.89 36.81 13.04
C PRO A 9 37.11 35.39 13.61
N PRO A 10 36.05 34.58 13.71
CA PRO A 10 36.15 33.25 14.30
C PRO A 10 37.16 32.39 13.54
N SER A 11 37.91 31.58 14.29
CA SER A 11 38.93 30.68 13.74
C SER A 11 38.37 29.74 12.67
N VAL A 12 39.24 29.21 11.81
CA VAL A 12 38.86 28.27 10.75
C VAL A 12 38.19 27.03 11.34
N GLU A 13 38.69 26.52 12.46
CA GLU A 13 38.14 25.37 13.19
C GLU A 13 36.71 25.66 13.69
N THR A 14 36.48 26.89 14.19
CA THR A 14 35.16 27.31 14.68
C THR A 14 34.16 27.40 13.53
N ARG A 15 34.60 27.91 12.37
CA ARG A 15 33.79 27.99 11.16
C ARG A 15 33.48 26.61 10.59
N LEU A 16 34.46 25.71 10.57
CA LEU A 16 34.31 24.32 10.14
C LEU A 16 33.32 23.57 11.03
N ALA A 17 33.49 23.61 12.35
CA ALA A 17 32.58 22.97 13.29
C ALA A 17 31.15 23.53 13.22
N ARG A 18 30.98 24.82 12.86
CA ARG A 18 29.66 25.40 12.59
C ARG A 18 29.09 24.84 11.28
N ALA A 19 29.87 24.81 10.21
CA ALA A 19 29.44 24.30 8.90
C ALA A 19 29.04 22.82 8.98
N GLU A 20 29.83 21.98 9.67
CA GLU A 20 29.54 20.56 9.88
C GLU A 20 28.24 20.36 10.65
N ARG A 21 28.01 21.13 11.72
CA ARG A 21 26.75 21.07 12.47
C ARG A 21 25.55 21.47 11.61
N THR A 22 25.69 22.50 10.79
CA THR A 22 24.62 22.92 9.87
C THR A 22 24.34 21.84 8.83
N ALA A 23 25.38 21.34 8.15
CA ALA A 23 25.25 20.29 7.13
C ALA A 23 24.66 18.99 7.72
N HIS A 24 25.06 18.61 8.93
CA HIS A 24 24.50 17.45 9.62
C HIS A 24 23.00 17.65 9.91
N ARG A 25 22.61 18.82 10.43
CA ARG A 25 21.19 19.14 10.69
C ARG A 25 20.36 19.14 9.42
N GLU A 26 20.87 19.75 8.35
CA GLU A 26 20.20 19.76 7.04
C GLU A 26 20.02 18.35 6.48
N ARG A 27 21.06 17.51 6.56
CA ARG A 27 20.98 16.11 6.11
C ARG A 27 19.94 15.34 6.91
N THR A 28 19.94 15.47 8.23
CA THR A 28 18.95 14.79 9.09
C THR A 28 17.54 15.26 8.80
N ALA A 29 17.33 16.57 8.64
CA ALA A 29 16.04 17.13 8.27
C ALA A 29 15.57 16.63 6.89
N ARG A 30 16.48 16.53 5.91
CA ARG A 30 16.16 16.02 4.57
C ARG A 30 15.75 14.55 4.61
N LEU A 31 16.52 13.70 5.30
CA LEU A 31 16.21 12.27 5.41
C LEU A 31 14.86 12.04 6.11
N GLU A 32 14.55 12.83 7.13
CA GLU A 32 13.25 12.74 7.80
C GLU A 32 12.11 13.20 6.89
N ALA A 33 12.30 14.28 6.14
CA ALA A 33 11.31 14.72 5.15
C ALA A 33 11.10 13.69 4.03
N GLU A 34 12.18 13.08 3.52
CA GLU A 34 12.13 12.00 2.53
C GLU A 34 11.36 10.79 3.08
N ARG A 35 11.65 10.37 4.33
CA ARG A 35 10.94 9.27 5.00
C ARG A 35 9.45 9.53 5.16
N ILE A 36 9.07 10.74 5.58
CA ILE A 36 7.67 11.15 5.70
C ILE A 36 6.99 11.13 4.33
N ALA A 37 7.65 11.68 3.30
CA ALA A 37 7.13 11.73 1.94
C ALA A 37 6.93 10.33 1.35
N GLU A 38 7.90 9.43 1.51
CA GLU A 38 7.80 8.03 1.05
C GLU A 38 6.63 7.31 1.72
N HIS A 39 6.52 7.43 3.04
CA HIS A 39 5.43 6.81 3.79
C HIS A 39 4.05 7.33 3.35
N GLY A 40 3.92 8.65 3.19
CA GLY A 40 2.70 9.28 2.70
C GLY A 40 2.35 8.82 1.29
N LEU A 41 3.34 8.78 0.39
CA LEU A 41 3.16 8.32 -0.99
C LEU A 41 2.70 6.86 -1.05
N ARG A 42 3.32 5.98 -0.27
CA ARG A 42 2.93 4.56 -0.18
C ARG A 42 1.49 4.40 0.34
N THR A 43 1.14 5.13 1.40
CA THR A 43 -0.21 5.09 1.98
C THR A 43 -1.27 5.56 0.98
N LEU A 44 -1.00 6.66 0.27
CA LEU A 44 -1.89 7.17 -0.78
C LEU A 44 -2.01 6.18 -1.94
N TYR A 45 -0.91 5.56 -2.34
CA TYR A 45 -0.89 4.53 -3.38
C TYR A 45 -1.77 3.33 -2.99
N ASP A 46 -1.58 2.78 -1.79
CA ASP A 46 -2.35 1.63 -1.30
C ASP A 46 -3.85 1.96 -1.19
N SER A 47 -4.18 3.15 -0.69
CA SER A 47 -5.57 3.63 -0.62
C SER A 47 -6.20 3.76 -2.01
N LYS A 48 -5.47 4.32 -2.97
CA LYS A 48 -5.92 4.44 -4.36
C LYS A 48 -6.15 3.07 -4.99
N GLN A 49 -5.27 2.10 -4.77
CA GLN A 49 -5.46 0.74 -5.29
C GLN A 49 -6.73 0.08 -4.75
N ARG A 50 -7.00 0.23 -3.45
CA ARG A 50 -8.23 -0.27 -2.82
C ARG A 50 -9.48 0.38 -3.40
N LEU A 51 -9.49 1.70 -3.56
CA LEU A 51 -10.61 2.43 -4.16
C LEU A 51 -10.86 1.99 -5.61
N GLN A 52 -9.80 1.80 -6.40
CA GLN A 52 -9.93 1.31 -7.78
C GLN A 52 -10.50 -0.11 -7.85
N LEU A 53 -10.07 -1.01 -6.95
CA LEU A 53 -10.65 -2.35 -6.84
C LEU A 53 -12.14 -2.28 -6.50
N LEU A 54 -12.53 -1.49 -5.50
CA LEU A 54 -13.93 -1.32 -5.10
C LEU A 54 -14.78 -0.75 -6.25
N GLN A 55 -14.28 0.26 -6.94
CA GLN A 55 -14.96 0.86 -8.09
C GLN A 55 -15.15 -0.16 -9.22
N HIS A 56 -14.13 -0.98 -9.49
CA HIS A 56 -14.20 -2.02 -10.50
C HIS A 56 -15.25 -3.09 -10.13
N ILE A 57 -15.16 -3.64 -8.92
CA ILE A 57 -16.12 -4.65 -8.42
C ILE A 57 -17.54 -4.10 -8.46
N THR A 58 -17.76 -2.88 -7.98
CA THR A 58 -19.08 -2.24 -7.99
C THR A 58 -19.60 -2.08 -9.43
N GLY A 59 -18.74 -1.67 -10.35
CA GLY A 59 -19.09 -1.55 -11.76
C GLY A 59 -19.49 -2.88 -12.38
N VAL A 60 -18.81 -3.97 -12.03
CA VAL A 60 -19.16 -5.32 -12.50
C VAL A 60 -20.46 -5.80 -11.87
N ALA A 61 -20.61 -5.66 -10.55
CA ALA A 61 -21.83 -6.05 -9.84
C ALA A 61 -23.07 -5.37 -10.42
N ASN A 62 -22.99 -4.08 -10.75
CA ASN A 62 -24.09 -3.32 -11.34
C ASN A 62 -24.44 -3.74 -12.78
N ARG A 63 -23.54 -4.40 -13.51
CA ARG A 63 -23.77 -4.84 -14.90
C ARG A 63 -24.03 -6.34 -15.03
N ALA A 64 -23.70 -7.12 -14.01
CA ALA A 64 -23.87 -8.55 -14.03
C ALA A 64 -25.36 -8.91 -14.14
N ARG A 65 -25.65 -9.95 -14.92
CA ARG A 65 -27.02 -10.47 -15.08
C ARG A 65 -27.39 -11.45 -13.98
N THR A 66 -26.39 -12.02 -13.31
CA THR A 66 -26.56 -12.99 -12.22
C THR A 66 -25.58 -12.73 -11.08
N ILE A 67 -25.94 -13.16 -9.86
CA ILE A 67 -25.06 -13.07 -8.68
C ILE A 67 -23.74 -13.87 -8.89
N PRO A 68 -23.77 -15.12 -9.40
CA PRO A 68 -22.54 -15.86 -9.69
C PRO A 68 -21.59 -15.15 -10.67
N GLU A 69 -22.12 -14.50 -11.70
CA GLU A 69 -21.33 -13.71 -12.65
C GLU A 69 -20.63 -12.53 -11.97
N ALA A 70 -21.34 -11.81 -11.09
CA ALA A 70 -20.74 -10.73 -10.31
C ALA A 70 -19.64 -11.24 -9.37
N LEU A 71 -19.89 -12.36 -8.68
CA LEU A 71 -18.96 -12.95 -7.72
C LEU A 71 -17.69 -13.50 -8.38
N ALA A 72 -17.82 -14.18 -9.52
CA ALA A 72 -16.68 -14.71 -10.27
C ALA A 72 -15.74 -13.58 -10.74
N ALA A 73 -16.31 -12.52 -11.30
CA ALA A 73 -15.53 -11.38 -11.75
C ALA A 73 -14.93 -10.56 -10.60
N ALA A 74 -15.64 -10.44 -9.47
CA ALA A 74 -15.09 -9.83 -8.27
C ALA A 74 -13.90 -10.64 -7.72
N LEU A 75 -14.02 -11.97 -7.68
CA LEU A 75 -12.95 -12.87 -7.25
C LEU A 75 -11.71 -12.75 -8.15
N GLU A 76 -11.89 -12.71 -9.47
CA GLU A 76 -10.81 -12.49 -10.42
C GLU A 76 -10.08 -11.17 -10.16
N ALA A 77 -10.82 -10.06 -10.03
CA ALA A 77 -10.23 -8.75 -9.77
C ALA A 77 -9.47 -8.69 -8.43
N ILE A 78 -9.95 -9.38 -7.40
CA ILE A 78 -9.26 -9.49 -6.10
C ILE A 78 -7.97 -10.28 -6.27
N CYS A 79 -8.01 -11.47 -6.87
CA CYS A 79 -6.84 -12.31 -7.06
C CYS A 79 -5.73 -11.60 -7.84
N GLU A 80 -6.08 -10.89 -8.92
CA GLU A 80 -5.11 -10.16 -9.74
C GLU A 80 -4.51 -8.95 -9.01
N ARG A 81 -5.33 -8.15 -8.32
CA ARG A 81 -4.87 -6.88 -7.71
C ARG A 81 -4.22 -7.07 -6.35
N MET A 82 -4.62 -8.09 -5.60
CA MET A 82 -4.05 -8.42 -4.29
C MET A 82 -2.93 -9.46 -4.40
N ASN A 83 -2.67 -9.96 -5.61
CA ASN A 83 -1.65 -10.96 -5.89
C ASN A 83 -1.87 -12.26 -5.11
N TRP A 84 -3.13 -12.70 -5.01
CA TRP A 84 -3.52 -13.94 -4.33
C TRP A 84 -3.43 -15.12 -5.29
N THR A 85 -2.85 -16.23 -4.81
CA THR A 85 -2.64 -17.44 -5.61
C THR A 85 -3.93 -18.19 -5.90
N ILE A 86 -4.82 -18.27 -4.91
CA ILE A 86 -6.09 -18.99 -4.96
C ILE A 86 -7.17 -18.21 -4.21
N GLY A 87 -8.42 -18.37 -4.64
CA GLY A 87 -9.58 -17.90 -3.92
C GLY A 87 -10.83 -18.70 -4.27
N ASN A 88 -11.76 -18.76 -3.33
CA ASN A 88 -13.06 -19.39 -3.48
C ASN A 88 -14.14 -18.48 -2.90
N VAL A 89 -15.33 -18.53 -3.51
CA VAL A 89 -16.50 -17.84 -3.00
C VAL A 89 -17.32 -18.79 -2.15
N LEU A 90 -17.66 -18.34 -0.96
CA LEU A 90 -18.58 -19.01 -0.05
C LEU A 90 -19.90 -18.24 0.00
N MET A 91 -21.02 -18.95 -0.09
CA MET A 91 -22.35 -18.39 0.10
C MET A 91 -22.93 -18.81 1.44
N VAL A 92 -23.60 -17.87 2.08
CA VAL A 92 -24.33 -18.12 3.32
C VAL A 92 -25.72 -18.62 2.95
N SER A 93 -26.20 -19.67 3.63
CA SER A 93 -27.55 -20.18 3.47
C SER A 93 -28.59 -19.08 3.76
N GLU A 94 -29.80 -19.21 3.20
CA GLU A 94 -30.84 -18.18 3.34
C GLU A 94 -31.20 -17.90 4.82
N ASP A 95 -31.23 -18.94 5.64
CA ASP A 95 -31.45 -18.89 7.09
C ASP A 95 -30.19 -18.54 7.91
N ARG A 96 -29.05 -18.35 7.22
CA ARG A 96 -27.72 -18.04 7.79
C ARG A 96 -27.19 -19.08 8.78
N SER A 97 -27.69 -20.30 8.71
CA SER A 97 -27.29 -21.38 9.61
C SER A 97 -26.02 -22.09 9.16
N TYR A 98 -25.69 -22.06 7.86
CA TYR A 98 -24.45 -22.63 7.33
C TYR A 98 -23.88 -21.80 6.17
N VAL A 99 -22.67 -22.19 5.78
CA VAL A 99 -21.95 -21.64 4.64
C VAL A 99 -21.67 -22.79 3.69
N GLU A 100 -21.97 -22.58 2.40
CA GLU A 100 -21.70 -23.53 1.34
C GLU A 100 -20.68 -22.97 0.35
N GLY A 101 -19.80 -23.83 -0.14
CA GLY A 101 -18.88 -23.47 -1.21
C GLY A 101 -19.66 -23.24 -2.50
N CYS A 102 -19.42 -22.11 -3.16
CA CYS A 102 -19.84 -21.96 -4.55
C CYS A 102 -18.81 -22.66 -5.44
N ASP A 103 -19.25 -23.22 -6.57
CA ASP A 103 -18.39 -23.71 -7.66
C ASP A 103 -17.64 -22.57 -8.40
N ILE A 104 -17.34 -21.48 -7.68
CA ILE A 104 -16.62 -20.30 -8.16
C ILE A 104 -15.24 -20.31 -7.51
N TRP A 105 -14.25 -20.72 -8.28
CA TRP A 105 -12.85 -20.80 -7.88
C TRP A 105 -12.00 -19.98 -8.83
N ARG A 106 -10.96 -19.34 -8.28
CA ARG A 106 -9.92 -18.70 -9.06
C ARG A 106 -8.56 -19.18 -8.59
N ALA A 107 -7.73 -19.51 -9.56
CA ALA A 107 -6.32 -19.76 -9.37
C ALA A 107 -5.54 -18.93 -10.37
N THR A 108 -4.51 -18.24 -9.90
CA THR A 108 -3.57 -17.52 -10.77
C THR A 108 -2.47 -18.44 -11.30
N ASP A 109 -2.20 -19.54 -10.61
CA ASP A 109 -1.34 -20.63 -11.07
C ASP A 109 -1.94 -22.00 -10.68
N ALA A 110 -2.04 -22.90 -11.65
CA ALA A 110 -2.56 -24.25 -11.47
C ALA A 110 -1.70 -25.09 -10.52
N SER A 111 -0.39 -24.84 -10.47
CA SER A 111 0.52 -25.60 -9.60
C SER A 111 0.27 -25.35 -8.11
N GLY A 112 -0.12 -24.11 -7.76
CA GLY A 112 -0.45 -23.72 -6.39
C GLY A 112 -1.76 -24.33 -5.87
N VAL A 113 -2.69 -24.66 -6.77
CA VAL A 113 -3.98 -25.29 -6.41
C VAL A 113 -3.79 -26.76 -6.06
N MET A 114 -3.00 -27.49 -6.85
CA MET A 114 -2.78 -28.92 -6.65
C MET A 114 -2.14 -29.20 -5.28
N ALA A 115 -1.19 -28.36 -4.86
CA ALA A 115 -0.56 -28.47 -3.55
C ALA A 115 -1.53 -28.21 -2.37
N PHE A 116 -2.57 -27.41 -2.57
CA PHE A 116 -3.59 -27.15 -1.54
C PHE A 116 -4.61 -28.29 -1.43
N ILE A 117 -4.96 -28.93 -2.56
CA ILE A 117 -5.94 -30.03 -2.60
C ILE A 117 -5.35 -31.33 -2.05
N GLU A 118 -4.04 -31.54 -2.17
CA GLU A 118 -3.35 -32.76 -1.73
C GLU A 118 -2.95 -32.76 -0.23
N ALA A 119 -3.18 -31.66 0.51
CA ALA A 119 -2.82 -31.49 1.92
C ALA A 119 -3.98 -31.81 2.88
#